data_AF-A0A7Y5YM62-F1
#
_entry.id   AF-A0A7Y5YM62-F1
#
_cell.length_a   1.000
_cell.length_b   1.000
_cell.length_c   1.000
_cell.angle_alpha   90.00
_cell.angle_beta   90.00
_cell.angle_gamma   90.00
#
_symmetry.space_group_name_H-M   'P 1'
#
loop_
_entity.id
_entity.type
_entity.pdbx_description
1 polymer ?
#
loop_
_entity_poly.entity_id
_entity_poly.type
_entity_poly.pdbx_seq_one_letter_code
_entity_poly.pdbx_strand_id
1 'polypeptide(L)'
;MAEANQQWINLLVEQEKTGRSDKQKQTQAVLEMTQNIQTYEGELRKASAGGHAVATYLLANLQEGRKTLPNQDSVSRHAEACALYQNASDQGLMAGAVMLLRDCENASERFKFDDPELLRLRDQLLKALEQPDPYSDYYPLPAINSFCFKEQKMIARNRERPLTALMDFYAPLPLSLEQFRADGYYLLTFKGDIESPKARDHFKQMQALTPDCQDPIGIGLMFKVMDEKAR
;
A
#
# COMPACT_ATOMS: atom_id res chain seq x y z
N MET A 1 -14.17 4.38 16.59
CA MET A 1 -12.80 4.97 16.64
C MET A 1 -12.31 5.40 15.26
N ALA A 2 -12.38 4.54 14.22
CA ALA A 2 -12.11 4.96 12.84
C ALA A 2 -13.10 6.04 12.32
N GLU A 3 -14.39 5.91 12.65
CA GLU A 3 -15.43 6.87 12.23
C GLU A 3 -15.21 8.29 12.76
N ALA A 4 -14.73 8.45 13.99
CA ALA A 4 -14.49 9.77 14.58
C ALA A 4 -13.32 10.50 13.89
N ASN A 5 -12.25 9.77 13.56
CA ASN A 5 -11.12 10.32 12.81
C ASN A 5 -11.52 10.63 11.34
N GLN A 6 -12.33 9.78 10.72
CA GLN A 6 -12.86 9.99 9.36
C GLN A 6 -13.80 11.23 9.31
N GLN A 7 -14.70 11.36 10.28
CA GLN A 7 -15.60 12.50 10.43
C GLN A 7 -14.83 13.81 10.60
N TRP A 8 -13.68 13.77 11.28
CA TRP A 8 -12.86 14.95 11.54
C TRP A 8 -12.00 15.36 10.35
N ILE A 9 -11.44 14.38 9.61
CA ILE A 9 -10.81 14.60 8.30
C ILE A 9 -11.80 15.27 7.35
N ASN A 10 -13.04 14.77 7.30
CA ASN A 10 -14.11 15.37 6.50
C ASN A 10 -14.45 16.78 6.99
N LEU A 11 -14.42 17.04 8.30
CA LEU A 11 -14.65 18.37 8.87
C LEU A 11 -13.56 19.37 8.46
N LEU A 12 -12.29 18.99 8.46
CA LEU A 12 -11.20 19.84 8.01
C LEU A 12 -11.29 20.15 6.51
N VAL A 13 -11.63 19.14 5.71
CA VAL A 13 -11.88 19.30 4.26
C VAL A 13 -13.06 20.25 4.02
N GLU A 14 -14.15 20.15 4.80
CA GLU A 14 -15.29 21.07 4.72
C GLU A 14 -14.96 22.48 5.23
N GLN A 15 -14.09 22.62 6.22
CA GLN A 15 -13.61 23.93 6.68
C GLN A 15 -12.70 24.62 5.66
N GLU A 16 -11.84 23.87 4.96
CA GLU A 16 -11.06 24.36 3.81
C GLU A 16 -12.01 24.81 2.68
N LYS A 17 -13.06 24.03 2.38
CA LYS A 17 -14.09 24.39 1.38
C LYS A 17 -14.90 25.64 1.73
N THR A 18 -15.10 25.94 3.03
CA THR A 18 -15.97 27.03 3.49
C THR A 18 -15.23 28.29 3.95
N GLY A 19 -13.90 28.29 3.95
CA GLY A 19 -13.08 29.46 4.30
C GLY A 19 -13.17 29.90 5.77
N ARG A 20 -13.71 29.05 6.65
CA ARG A 20 -13.91 29.34 8.09
C ARG A 20 -12.90 28.55 8.93
N SER A 21 -11.71 29.11 9.15
CA SER A 21 -10.70 28.55 10.06
C SER A 21 -10.86 29.16 11.45
N ASP A 22 -11.40 28.40 12.40
CA ASP A 22 -11.29 28.68 13.83
C ASP A 22 -10.02 28.01 14.36
N LYS A 23 -8.94 28.80 14.48
CA LYS A 23 -7.60 28.32 14.85
C LYS A 23 -7.56 27.62 16.21
N GLN A 24 -8.43 28.00 17.15
CA GLN A 24 -8.40 27.46 18.51
C GLN A 24 -9.04 26.07 18.54
N LYS A 25 -10.18 25.89 17.84
CA LYS A 25 -10.79 24.57 17.65
C LYS A 25 -9.92 23.63 16.82
N GLN A 26 -9.22 24.17 15.80
CA GLN A 26 -8.25 23.39 15.01
C GLN A 26 -7.08 22.92 15.87
N THR A 27 -6.52 23.78 16.73
CA THR A 27 -5.39 23.42 17.60
C THR A 27 -5.77 22.34 18.61
N GLN A 28 -6.93 22.48 19.28
CA GLN A 28 -7.38 21.50 20.27
C GLN A 28 -7.65 20.13 19.63
N ALA A 29 -8.26 20.12 18.45
CA ALA A 29 -8.53 18.88 17.76
C ALA A 29 -7.26 18.23 17.15
N VAL A 30 -6.25 19.01 16.74
CA VAL A 30 -4.91 18.46 16.39
C VAL A 30 -4.25 17.78 17.59
N LEU A 31 -4.38 18.36 18.79
CA LEU A 31 -3.85 17.76 20.02
C LEU A 31 -4.57 16.44 20.36
N GLU A 32 -5.90 16.43 20.31
CA GLU A 32 -6.71 15.21 20.54
C GLU A 32 -6.41 14.14 19.48
N MET A 33 -6.29 14.52 18.21
CA MET A 33 -5.90 13.59 17.14
C MET A 33 -4.51 13.00 17.38
N THR A 34 -3.56 13.82 17.82
CA THR A 34 -2.19 13.38 18.12
C THR A 34 -2.18 12.38 19.27
N GLN A 35 -2.94 12.63 20.33
CA GLN A 35 -3.10 11.71 21.47
C GLN A 35 -3.75 10.38 21.03
N ASN A 36 -4.78 10.45 20.18
CA ASN A 36 -5.45 9.27 19.66
C ASN A 36 -4.51 8.43 18.77
N ILE A 37 -3.73 9.06 17.90
CA ILE A 37 -2.73 8.38 17.05
C ILE A 37 -1.66 7.71 17.92
N GLN A 38 -1.18 8.38 18.97
CA GLN A 38 -0.19 7.82 19.90
C GLN A 38 -0.74 6.61 20.66
N THR A 39 -1.99 6.69 21.12
CA THR A 39 -2.66 5.58 21.81
C THR A 39 -2.86 4.40 20.88
N TYR A 40 -3.36 4.65 19.67
CA TYR A 40 -3.53 3.64 18.64
C TYR A 40 -2.20 2.96 18.26
N GLU A 41 -1.14 3.74 18.04
CA GLU A 41 0.21 3.21 17.81
C GLU A 41 0.69 2.36 18.98
N GLY A 42 0.45 2.79 20.22
CA GLY A 42 0.80 2.05 21.42
C GLY A 42 0.15 0.66 21.45
N GLU A 43 -1.14 0.57 21.13
CA GLU A 43 -1.86 -0.70 21.05
C GLU A 43 -1.38 -1.56 19.87
N LEU A 44 -1.13 -0.97 18.70
CA LEU A 44 -0.53 -1.70 17.57
C LEU A 44 0.85 -2.27 17.93
N ARG A 45 1.69 -1.52 18.64
CA ARG A 45 3.01 -1.99 19.09
C ARG A 45 2.88 -3.16 20.06
N LYS A 46 1.95 -3.10 21.02
CA LYS A 46 1.69 -4.22 21.95
C LYS A 46 1.21 -5.47 21.21
N ALA A 47 0.23 -5.32 20.32
CA ALA A 47 -0.32 -6.44 19.54
C ALA A 47 0.73 -7.03 18.57
N SER A 48 1.52 -6.17 17.92
CA SER A 48 2.64 -6.58 17.07
C SER A 48 3.71 -7.34 17.85
N ALA A 49 4.09 -6.86 19.04
CA ALA A 49 5.02 -7.56 19.93
C ALA A 49 4.46 -8.92 20.41
N GLY A 50 3.13 -9.06 20.49
CA GLY A 50 2.42 -10.31 20.75
C GLY A 50 2.26 -11.23 19.53
N GLY A 51 2.78 -10.85 18.35
CA GLY A 51 2.75 -11.69 17.14
C GLY A 51 1.51 -11.52 16.26
N HIS A 52 0.72 -10.45 16.43
CA HIS A 52 -0.48 -10.23 15.60
C HIS A 52 -0.14 -9.59 14.25
N ALA A 53 -0.15 -10.37 13.17
CA ALA A 53 0.28 -9.92 11.84
C ALA A 53 -0.44 -8.68 11.30
N VAL A 54 -1.76 -8.60 11.45
CA VAL A 54 -2.52 -7.41 11.01
C VAL A 54 -2.09 -6.16 11.79
N ALA A 55 -1.83 -6.26 13.10
CA ALA A 55 -1.35 -5.12 13.87
C ALA A 55 0.06 -4.70 13.44
N THR A 56 0.94 -5.67 13.18
CA THR A 56 2.29 -5.44 12.63
C THR A 56 2.22 -4.73 11.27
N TYR A 57 1.32 -5.16 10.39
CA TYR A 57 1.05 -4.55 9.09
C TYR A 57 0.53 -3.10 9.20
N LEU A 58 -0.46 -2.86 10.06
CA LEU A 58 -1.00 -1.52 10.29
C LEU A 58 0.05 -0.57 10.89
N LEU A 59 0.94 -1.10 11.74
CA LEU A 59 2.07 -0.34 12.27
C LEU A 59 3.08 0.00 11.15
N ALA A 60 3.35 -0.92 10.22
CA ALA A 60 4.19 -0.68 9.06
C ALA A 60 3.64 0.46 8.18
N ASN A 61 2.34 0.42 7.84
CA ASN A 61 1.65 1.48 7.11
C ASN A 61 1.77 2.84 7.82
N LEU A 62 1.70 2.85 9.16
CA LEU A 62 1.84 4.08 9.95
C LEU A 62 3.26 4.66 9.86
N GLN A 63 4.31 3.82 9.93
CA GLN A 63 5.68 4.29 9.77
C GLN A 63 5.96 4.78 8.34
N GLU A 64 5.47 4.04 7.35
CA GLU A 64 5.63 4.39 5.94
C GLU A 64 4.92 5.71 5.62
N GLY A 65 3.71 5.93 6.15
CA GLY A 65 3.00 7.20 6.00
C GLY A 65 3.69 8.40 6.66
N ARG A 66 4.51 8.18 7.69
CA ARG A 66 5.25 9.24 8.39
C ARG A 66 6.52 9.69 7.67
N LYS A 67 7.02 8.93 6.69
CA LYS A 67 8.24 9.28 5.94
C LYS A 67 8.12 10.60 5.19
N THR A 68 6.89 11.05 4.92
CA THR A 68 6.58 12.31 4.20
C THR A 68 6.44 13.51 5.13
N LEU A 69 6.48 13.31 6.46
CA LEU A 69 6.38 14.41 7.42
C LEU A 69 7.69 15.21 7.50
N PRO A 70 7.61 16.55 7.62
CA PRO A 70 8.78 17.40 7.83
C PRO A 70 9.58 16.98 9.07
N ASN A 71 10.91 17.04 8.98
CA ASN A 71 11.85 16.72 10.06
C ASN A 71 11.87 15.25 10.53
N GLN A 72 11.34 14.32 9.74
CA GLN A 72 11.54 12.87 9.95
C GLN A 72 12.65 12.34 9.03
N ASP A 73 13.41 11.36 9.52
CA ASP A 73 14.35 10.61 8.69
C ASP A 73 13.57 9.60 7.83
N SER A 74 13.31 9.98 6.57
CA SER A 74 12.57 9.16 5.61
C SER A 74 13.21 7.79 5.37
N VAL A 75 14.54 7.71 5.34
CA VAL A 75 15.27 6.45 5.08
C VAL A 75 15.09 5.50 6.27
N SER A 76 15.28 5.99 7.49
CA SER A 76 15.10 5.20 8.71
C SER A 76 13.65 4.73 8.87
N ARG A 77 12.67 5.60 8.59
CA ARG A 77 11.24 5.25 8.65
C ARG A 77 10.84 4.20 7.64
N HIS A 78 11.33 4.33 6.42
CA HIS A 78 11.09 3.35 5.38
C HIS A 78 11.71 1.98 5.73
N ALA A 79 12.95 1.96 6.26
CA ALA A 79 13.57 0.74 6.74
C ALA A 79 12.78 0.09 7.90
N GLU A 80 12.27 0.88 8.86
CA GLU A 80 11.40 0.40 9.95
C GLU A 80 10.10 -0.22 9.38
N ALA A 81 9.46 0.45 8.41
CA ALA A 81 8.26 -0.06 7.76
C ALA A 81 8.52 -1.39 7.04
N CYS A 82 9.63 -1.49 6.29
CA CYS A 82 10.00 -2.70 5.57
C CYS A 82 10.28 -3.89 6.48
N ALA A 83 10.96 -3.67 7.61
CA ALA A 83 11.14 -4.70 8.62
C ALA A 83 9.79 -5.18 9.20
N LEU A 84 8.85 -4.27 9.42
CA LEU A 84 7.50 -4.61 9.89
C LEU A 84 6.68 -5.36 8.83
N TYR A 85 6.75 -4.98 7.55
CA TYR A 85 6.11 -5.74 6.47
C TYR A 85 6.66 -7.16 6.34
N GLN A 86 7.99 -7.31 6.45
CA GLN A 86 8.63 -8.63 6.49
C GLN A 86 8.08 -9.45 7.66
N ASN A 87 8.05 -8.89 8.88
CA ASN A 87 7.50 -9.58 10.05
C ASN A 87 6.03 -9.97 9.88
N ALA A 88 5.19 -9.09 9.34
CA ALA A 88 3.78 -9.39 9.09
C ALA A 88 3.63 -10.53 8.06
N SER A 89 4.48 -10.54 7.03
CA SER A 89 4.51 -11.62 6.05
C SER A 89 5.01 -12.93 6.63
N ASP A 90 6.04 -12.91 7.49
CA ASP A 90 6.58 -14.10 8.16
C ASP A 90 5.56 -14.71 9.13
N GLN A 91 4.66 -13.88 9.67
CA GLN A 91 3.50 -14.29 10.46
C GLN A 91 2.32 -14.80 9.60
N GLY A 92 2.45 -14.81 8.28
CA GLY A 92 1.49 -15.40 7.35
C GLY A 92 0.49 -14.44 6.71
N LEU A 93 0.58 -13.13 6.95
CA LEU A 93 -0.31 -12.16 6.32
C LEU A 93 0.11 -11.86 4.86
N MET A 94 -0.77 -12.16 3.90
CA MET A 94 -0.51 -11.95 2.47
C MET A 94 -0.33 -10.46 2.13
N ALA A 95 -1.10 -9.57 2.77
CA ALA A 95 -0.93 -8.12 2.58
C ALA A 95 0.50 -7.64 2.94
N GLY A 96 1.16 -8.28 3.92
CA GLY A 96 2.56 -8.00 4.25
C GLY A 96 3.49 -8.34 3.09
N ALA A 97 3.35 -9.52 2.50
CA ALA A 97 4.14 -9.96 1.35
C ALA A 97 3.96 -9.04 0.13
N VAL A 98 2.72 -8.60 -0.13
CA VAL A 98 2.39 -7.67 -1.21
C VAL A 98 3.14 -6.35 -1.02
N MET A 99 3.08 -5.77 0.17
CA MET A 99 3.73 -4.48 0.45
C MET A 99 5.25 -4.58 0.43
N LEU A 100 5.81 -5.69 0.93
CA LEU A 100 7.24 -5.93 0.92
C LEU A 100 7.82 -5.96 -0.49
N LEU A 101 7.20 -6.71 -1.42
CA LEU A 101 7.65 -6.72 -2.81
C LEU A 101 7.42 -5.36 -3.49
N ARG A 102 6.36 -4.64 -3.13
CA ARG A 102 6.02 -3.36 -3.74
C ARG A 102 6.99 -2.25 -3.35
N ASP A 103 7.07 -1.96 -2.06
CA ASP A 103 7.63 -0.71 -1.55
C ASP A 103 9.06 -0.88 -1.06
N CYS A 104 9.49 -2.09 -0.68
CA CYS A 104 10.80 -2.32 -0.05
C CYS A 104 11.87 -2.86 -1.00
N GLU A 105 11.45 -3.34 -2.17
CA GLU A 105 12.33 -3.93 -3.17
C GLU A 105 12.76 -2.88 -4.21
N ASN A 106 14.08 -2.67 -4.35
CA ASN A 106 14.68 -1.61 -5.17
C ASN A 106 15.56 -2.11 -6.34
N ALA A 107 15.71 -3.43 -6.52
CA ALA A 107 16.46 -4.03 -7.62
C ALA A 107 15.68 -4.05 -8.94
N SER A 108 14.36 -4.23 -8.92
CA SER A 108 13.52 -4.17 -10.13
C SER A 108 13.60 -2.80 -10.80
N GLU A 109 13.69 -1.72 -10.02
CA GLU A 109 13.87 -0.35 -10.51
C GLU A 109 15.21 -0.15 -11.25
N ARG A 110 16.18 -1.05 -11.00
CA ARG A 110 17.49 -1.08 -11.65
C ARG A 110 17.57 -2.16 -12.73
N PHE A 111 16.45 -2.76 -13.13
CA PHE A 111 16.35 -3.84 -14.13
C PHE A 111 17.17 -5.09 -13.79
N LYS A 112 17.43 -5.35 -12.49
CA LYS A 112 18.17 -6.52 -12.02
C LYS A 112 17.21 -7.64 -11.63
N PHE A 113 16.64 -8.31 -12.61
CA PHE A 113 15.63 -9.35 -12.40
C PHE A 113 16.19 -10.65 -11.78
N ASP A 114 17.51 -10.80 -11.75
CA ASP A 114 18.26 -11.90 -11.14
C ASP A 114 18.78 -11.57 -9.73
N ASP A 115 18.45 -10.39 -9.19
CA ASP A 115 18.85 -10.00 -7.84
C ASP A 115 18.30 -11.00 -6.80
N PRO A 116 19.16 -11.57 -5.93
CA PRO A 116 18.74 -12.60 -4.98
C PRO A 116 17.60 -12.17 -4.05
N GLU A 117 17.58 -10.88 -3.66
CA GLU A 117 16.54 -10.36 -2.76
C GLU A 117 15.22 -10.22 -3.51
N LEU A 118 15.24 -9.71 -4.74
CA LEU A 118 14.04 -9.67 -5.58
C LEU A 118 13.46 -11.08 -5.80
N LEU A 119 14.31 -12.05 -6.13
CA LEU A 119 13.89 -13.44 -6.33
C LEU A 119 13.27 -14.03 -5.04
N ARG A 120 13.89 -13.77 -3.89
CA ARG A 120 13.38 -14.19 -2.57
C ARG A 120 12.00 -13.58 -2.28
N LEU A 121 11.83 -12.29 -2.50
CA LEU A 121 10.57 -11.58 -2.25
C LEU A 121 9.45 -12.00 -3.20
N ARG A 122 9.78 -12.28 -4.47
CA ARG A 122 8.81 -12.83 -5.43
C ARG A 122 8.34 -14.23 -5.05
N ASP A 123 9.26 -15.10 -4.64
CA ASP A 123 8.90 -16.45 -4.16
C ASP A 123 8.06 -16.39 -2.88
N GLN A 124 8.40 -15.49 -1.95
CA GLN A 124 7.62 -15.24 -0.74
C GLN A 124 6.20 -14.77 -1.05
N LEU A 125 6.04 -13.81 -1.96
CA LEU A 125 4.71 -13.35 -2.39
C LEU A 125 3.93 -14.46 -3.11
N LEU A 126 4.55 -15.20 -4.02
CA LEU A 126 3.88 -16.28 -4.74
C LEU A 126 3.32 -17.33 -3.76
N LYS A 127 4.13 -17.76 -2.78
CA LYS A 127 3.68 -18.67 -1.72
C LYS A 127 2.50 -18.12 -0.92
N ALA A 128 2.53 -16.83 -0.57
CA ALA A 128 1.44 -16.19 0.16
C ALA A 128 0.15 -16.10 -0.67
N LEU A 129 0.25 -15.91 -1.99
CA LEU A 129 -0.90 -15.88 -2.90
C LEU A 129 -1.52 -17.27 -3.12
N GLU A 130 -0.71 -18.32 -3.12
CA GLU A 130 -1.17 -19.70 -3.35
C GLU A 130 -1.81 -20.34 -2.11
N GLN A 131 -1.57 -19.79 -0.92
CA GLN A 131 -2.12 -20.29 0.34
C GLN A 131 -3.38 -19.49 0.78
N PRO A 132 -4.30 -20.11 1.53
CA PRO A 132 -5.32 -19.36 2.27
C PRO A 132 -4.66 -18.40 3.25
N ASP A 133 -5.13 -17.14 3.29
CA ASP A 133 -4.63 -16.17 4.27
C ASP A 133 -5.30 -16.45 5.63
N PRO A 134 -4.55 -16.79 6.69
CA PRO A 134 -5.12 -17.06 8.02
C PRO A 134 -5.79 -15.84 8.67
N TYR A 135 -5.58 -14.64 8.11
CA TYR A 135 -6.17 -13.38 8.56
C TYR A 135 -7.28 -12.90 7.61
N SER A 136 -7.89 -13.77 6.80
CA SER A 136 -8.96 -13.42 5.85
C SER A 136 -10.08 -12.58 6.46
N ASP A 137 -10.44 -12.83 7.71
CA ASP A 137 -11.54 -12.16 8.43
C ASP A 137 -11.24 -10.70 8.80
N TYR A 138 -9.96 -10.28 8.71
CA TYR A 138 -9.53 -8.92 9.00
C TYR A 138 -9.52 -8.00 7.78
N TYR A 139 -9.80 -8.53 6.59
CA TYR A 139 -9.96 -7.73 5.39
C TYR A 139 -11.34 -7.01 5.40
N PRO A 140 -11.47 -5.82 4.80
CA PRO A 140 -10.48 -5.14 3.97
C PRO A 140 -9.34 -4.48 4.78
N LEU A 141 -8.13 -4.53 4.22
CA LEU A 141 -6.94 -3.90 4.81
C LEU A 141 -6.52 -2.65 4.01
N PRO A 142 -5.94 -1.63 4.67
CA PRO A 142 -5.50 -0.43 3.98
C PRO A 142 -4.24 -0.69 3.15
N ALA A 143 -4.34 -0.61 1.82
CA ALA A 143 -3.20 -0.67 0.92
C ALA A 143 -2.70 0.74 0.59
N ILE A 144 -1.41 0.97 0.80
CA ILE A 144 -0.72 2.15 0.25
C ILE A 144 -0.19 1.78 -1.15
N ASN A 145 -0.31 2.72 -2.09
CA ASN A 145 0.24 2.62 -3.44
C ASN A 145 -0.18 1.38 -4.26
N SER A 146 -1.43 0.92 -4.14
CA SER A 146 -1.95 -0.16 -5.01
C SER A 146 -1.73 0.15 -6.48
N PHE A 147 -1.14 -0.78 -7.24
CA PHE A 147 -0.94 -0.59 -8.67
C PHE A 147 -2.24 -0.82 -9.43
N CYS A 148 -3.01 -1.84 -9.05
CA CYS A 148 -4.28 -2.10 -9.73
C CYS A 148 -5.37 -1.07 -9.40
N PHE A 149 -5.45 -0.60 -8.15
CA PHE A 149 -6.68 0.04 -7.68
C PHE A 149 -6.52 1.51 -7.26
N LYS A 150 -5.28 2.01 -7.10
CA LYS A 150 -5.07 3.42 -6.77
C LYS A 150 -4.76 4.20 -8.05
N GLU A 151 -5.63 5.15 -8.40
CA GLU A 151 -5.38 6.06 -9.51
C GLU A 151 -4.06 6.80 -9.29
N GLN A 152 -3.12 6.68 -10.23
CA GLN A 152 -1.88 7.47 -10.25
C GLN A 152 -2.20 8.91 -10.65
N LYS A 153 -2.88 9.66 -9.77
CA LYS A 153 -3.08 11.09 -9.98
C LYS A 153 -1.73 11.78 -9.77
N MET A 154 -1.17 12.32 -10.85
CA MET A 154 -0.21 13.42 -10.71
C MET A 154 -0.88 14.46 -9.82
N ILE A 155 -0.20 14.91 -8.76
CA ILE A 155 -0.70 16.01 -7.93
C ILE A 155 -0.85 17.21 -8.86
N ALA A 156 -2.04 17.40 -9.43
CA ALA A 156 -2.42 18.68 -9.96
C ALA A 156 -2.23 19.61 -8.77
N ARG A 157 -1.26 20.54 -8.85
CA ARG A 157 -1.06 21.59 -7.84
C ARG A 157 -2.34 22.42 -7.80
N ASN A 158 -3.37 21.90 -7.16
CA ASN A 158 -4.59 22.61 -6.91
C ASN A 158 -4.28 23.55 -5.75
N ARG A 159 -3.71 24.71 -6.11
CA ARG A 159 -3.27 25.74 -5.15
C ARG A 159 -4.42 26.25 -4.29
N GLU A 160 -5.66 26.04 -4.72
CA GLU A 160 -6.86 26.45 -4.00
C GLU A 160 -7.27 25.47 -2.89
N ARG A 161 -6.88 24.18 -2.97
CA ARG A 161 -7.23 23.15 -1.98
C ARG A 161 -6.08 22.18 -1.71
N PRO A 162 -4.95 22.68 -1.19
CA PRO A 162 -3.74 21.90 -1.02
C PRO A 162 -3.89 20.75 -0.01
N LEU A 163 -4.71 20.89 1.05
CA LEU A 163 -4.86 19.84 2.04
C LEU A 163 -5.69 18.68 1.50
N THR A 164 -6.83 18.98 0.88
CA THR A 164 -7.67 17.95 0.24
C THR A 164 -6.90 17.15 -0.83
N ALA A 165 -6.16 17.84 -1.70
CA ALA A 165 -5.36 17.18 -2.74
C ALA A 165 -4.21 16.32 -2.18
N LEU A 166 -3.60 16.75 -1.08
CA LEU A 166 -2.56 15.99 -0.38
C LEU A 166 -3.18 14.74 0.28
N MET A 167 -4.33 14.89 0.92
CA MET A 167 -5.00 13.80 1.63
C MET A 167 -5.50 12.70 0.69
N ASP A 168 -6.13 13.05 -0.42
CA ASP A 168 -6.58 12.09 -1.43
C ASP A 168 -5.40 11.32 -2.04
N PHE A 169 -4.24 11.96 -2.16
CA PHE A 169 -3.03 11.32 -2.67
C PHE A 169 -2.42 10.33 -1.67
N TYR A 170 -2.37 10.67 -0.38
CA TYR A 170 -1.74 9.83 0.65
C TYR A 170 -2.68 8.85 1.35
N ALA A 171 -4.01 8.95 1.16
CA ALA A 171 -4.96 8.04 1.77
C ALA A 171 -4.69 6.59 1.31
N PRO A 172 -4.55 5.63 2.24
CA PRO A 172 -4.58 4.21 1.93
C PRO A 172 -5.95 3.82 1.36
N LEU A 173 -5.97 2.93 0.37
CA LEU A 173 -7.20 2.39 -0.19
C LEU A 173 -7.53 1.08 0.53
N PRO A 174 -8.70 0.92 1.17
CA PRO A 174 -9.10 -0.38 1.71
C PRO A 174 -9.31 -1.36 0.55
N LEU A 175 -8.53 -2.44 0.55
CA LEU A 175 -8.65 -3.52 -0.43
C LEU A 175 -9.18 -4.78 0.23
N SER A 176 -10.10 -5.46 -0.46
CA SER A 176 -10.53 -6.81 -0.09
C SER A 176 -9.40 -7.82 -0.24
N LEU A 177 -9.59 -9.02 0.31
CA LEU A 177 -8.65 -10.14 0.15
C LEU A 177 -8.37 -10.44 -1.34
N GLU A 178 -9.42 -10.51 -2.16
CA GLU A 178 -9.30 -10.76 -3.60
C GLU A 178 -8.60 -9.62 -4.34
N GLN A 179 -8.85 -8.37 -3.95
CA GLN A 179 -8.14 -7.22 -4.50
C GLN A 179 -6.66 -7.26 -4.15
N PHE A 180 -6.28 -7.58 -2.91
CA PHE A 180 -4.87 -7.77 -2.58
C PHE A 180 -4.24 -8.93 -3.36
N ARG A 181 -4.96 -10.03 -3.59
CA ARG A 181 -4.48 -11.14 -4.44
C ARG A 181 -4.21 -10.68 -5.87
N ALA A 182 -5.16 -9.95 -6.47
CA ALA A 182 -5.03 -9.42 -7.82
C ALA A 182 -3.83 -8.46 -7.94
N ASP A 183 -3.67 -7.56 -6.96
CA ASP A 183 -2.57 -6.60 -6.90
C ASP A 183 -1.22 -7.32 -6.71
N GLY A 184 -1.19 -8.42 -5.95
CA GLY A 184 -0.01 -9.28 -5.80
C GLY A 184 0.40 -9.98 -7.10
N TYR A 185 -0.55 -10.57 -7.83
CA TYR A 185 -0.26 -11.18 -9.14
C TYR A 185 0.16 -10.13 -10.18
N TYR A 186 -0.40 -8.93 -10.13
CA TYR A 186 0.08 -7.81 -10.95
C TYR A 186 1.53 -7.45 -10.63
N LEU A 187 1.90 -7.37 -9.35
CA LEU A 187 3.28 -7.13 -8.92
C LEU A 187 4.25 -8.23 -9.39
N LEU A 188 3.87 -9.51 -9.28
CA LEU A 188 4.70 -10.62 -9.76
C LEU A 188 4.95 -10.56 -11.27
N THR A 189 4.00 -10.01 -12.02
CA THR A 189 4.12 -9.75 -13.46
C THR A 189 5.07 -8.58 -13.70
N PHE A 190 4.82 -7.43 -13.06
CA PHE A 190 5.55 -6.18 -13.27
C PHE A 190 7.01 -6.25 -12.80
N LYS A 191 7.26 -6.79 -11.60
CA LYS A 191 8.61 -6.96 -11.03
C LYS A 191 9.28 -8.26 -11.49
N GLY A 192 8.74 -8.87 -12.54
CA GLY A 192 9.29 -10.05 -13.17
C GLY A 192 9.95 -9.79 -14.52
N ASP A 193 10.57 -10.84 -15.05
CA ASP A 193 10.91 -10.87 -16.46
C ASP A 193 9.60 -10.98 -17.27
N ILE A 194 9.20 -9.86 -17.87
CA ILE A 194 7.95 -9.73 -18.62
C ILE A 194 7.91 -10.65 -19.85
N GLU A 195 9.08 -11.07 -20.37
CA GLU A 195 9.15 -11.97 -21.51
C GLU A 195 8.93 -13.44 -21.11
N SER A 196 9.03 -13.75 -19.82
CA SER A 196 8.82 -15.11 -19.33
C SER A 196 7.35 -15.57 -19.42
N PRO A 197 7.09 -16.86 -19.70
CA PRO A 197 5.73 -17.40 -19.66
C PRO A 197 5.04 -17.21 -18.30
N LYS A 198 5.81 -17.26 -17.21
CA LYS A 198 5.30 -17.05 -15.84
C LYS A 198 4.68 -15.67 -15.65
N ALA A 199 5.26 -14.62 -16.23
CA ALA A 199 4.69 -13.28 -16.14
C ALA A 199 3.31 -13.21 -16.79
N ARG A 200 3.11 -13.89 -17.93
CA ARG A 200 1.79 -14.00 -18.58
C ARG A 200 0.79 -14.77 -17.73
N ASP A 201 1.21 -15.84 -17.09
CA ASP A 201 0.34 -16.63 -16.22
C ASP A 201 -0.11 -15.83 -14.99
N HIS A 202 0.78 -15.09 -14.35
CA HIS A 202 0.43 -14.19 -13.25
C HIS A 202 -0.53 -13.08 -13.70
N PHE A 203 -0.33 -12.49 -14.87
CA PHE A 203 -1.26 -11.48 -15.39
C PHE A 203 -2.67 -12.05 -15.62
N LYS A 204 -2.76 -13.28 -16.16
CA LYS A 204 -4.05 -13.97 -16.31
C LYS A 204 -4.70 -14.27 -14.95
N GLN A 205 -3.92 -14.66 -13.94
CA GLN A 205 -4.42 -14.85 -12.57
C GLN A 205 -5.00 -13.55 -12.01
N MET A 206 -4.33 -12.42 -12.21
CA MET A 206 -4.87 -11.10 -11.86
C MET A 206 -6.21 -10.84 -12.57
N GLN A 207 -6.26 -11.03 -13.90
CA GLN A 207 -7.48 -10.80 -14.69
C GLN A 207 -8.65 -11.69 -14.28
N ALA A 208 -8.38 -12.92 -13.84
CA ALA A 208 -9.39 -13.84 -13.35
C ALA A 208 -9.98 -13.41 -12.00
N LEU A 209 -9.20 -12.70 -11.18
CA LEU A 209 -9.64 -12.19 -9.88
C LEU A 209 -10.39 -10.86 -9.99
N THR A 210 -10.03 -10.01 -10.96
CA THR A 210 -10.65 -8.70 -11.10
C THR A 210 -10.59 -8.18 -12.54
N PRO A 211 -11.70 -7.61 -13.05
CA PRO A 211 -11.67 -6.79 -14.26
C PRO A 211 -11.24 -5.34 -13.98
N ASP A 212 -11.21 -4.91 -12.72
CA ASP A 212 -11.08 -3.50 -12.32
C ASP A 212 -9.63 -3.03 -12.12
N CYS A 213 -8.64 -3.89 -12.39
CA CYS A 213 -7.24 -3.48 -12.35
C CYS A 213 -6.95 -2.47 -13.46
N GLN A 214 -6.50 -1.27 -13.08
CA GLN A 214 -6.25 -0.15 -14.00
C GLN A 214 -5.08 -0.40 -14.96
N ASP A 215 -4.20 -1.35 -14.65
CA ASP A 215 -2.97 -1.64 -15.40
C ASP A 215 -2.15 -0.36 -15.73
N PRO A 216 -1.70 0.40 -14.71
CA PRO A 216 -1.08 1.70 -14.92
C PRO A 216 0.21 1.65 -15.72
N ILE A 217 0.88 0.49 -15.77
CA ILE A 217 2.11 0.28 -16.54
C ILE A 217 1.81 -0.15 -17.99
N GLY A 218 0.57 -0.56 -18.29
CA GLY A 218 0.17 -1.02 -19.62
C GLY A 218 0.73 -2.40 -19.98
N ILE A 219 0.86 -3.30 -19.00
CA ILE A 219 1.34 -4.68 -19.18
C ILE A 219 0.50 -5.44 -20.21
N GLY A 220 -0.83 -5.27 -20.16
CA GLY A 220 -1.74 -5.90 -21.12
C GLY A 220 -1.49 -5.44 -22.55
N LEU A 221 -1.07 -4.18 -22.76
CA LEU A 221 -0.65 -3.68 -24.07
C LEU A 221 0.70 -4.27 -24.48
N MET A 222 1.66 -4.38 -23.57
CA MET A 222 2.97 -4.98 -23.85
C MET A 222 2.81 -6.42 -24.36
N PHE A 223 1.98 -7.25 -23.71
CA PHE A 223 1.73 -8.61 -24.16
C PHE A 223 1.10 -8.68 -25.56
N LYS A 224 0.15 -7.78 -25.87
CA LYS A 224 -0.45 -7.71 -27.22
C LYS A 224 0.61 -7.41 -28.29
N VAL A 225 1.48 -6.44 -28.04
CA VAL A 225 2.57 -6.07 -28.97
C VAL A 225 3.56 -7.22 -29.16
N MET A 226 3.88 -7.96 -28.10
CA MET A 226 4.75 -9.13 -28.18
C MET A 226 4.12 -10.25 -29.01
N ASP A 227 2.82 -10.48 -28.87
CA ASP A 227 2.08 -11.50 -29.63
C ASP A 227 2.01 -11.15 -31.12
N GLU A 228 1.90 -9.86 -31.46
CA GLU A 228 1.94 -9.39 -32.85
C GLU A 228 3.33 -9.56 -33.48
N LYS A 229 4.41 -9.35 -32.73
CA LYS A 229 5.79 -9.54 -33.22
C LYS A 229 6.18 -11.00 -33.39
N ALA A 230 5.51 -11.92 -32.70
CA ALA A 230 5.76 -13.36 -32.78
C ALA A 230 5.01 -14.05 -33.93
N ARG A 231 4.14 -13.34 -34.64
CA ARG A 231 3.41 -13.80 -35.83
C ARG A 231 4.13 -13.41 -37.11
#